data_AF-K5X2X6-F1
#
_entry.id   AF-K5X2X6-F1
#
_cell.length_a   1.000
_cell.length_b   1.000
_cell.length_c   1.000
_cell.angle_alpha   90.00
_cell.angle_beta   90.00
_cell.angle_gamma   90.00
#
_symmetry.space_group_name_H-M   'P 1'
#
loop_
_entity.id
_entity.type
_entity.pdbx_description
1 polymer ?
#
loop_
_entity_poly.entity_id
_entity_poly.type
_entity_poly.pdbx_seq_one_letter_code
_entity_poly.pdbx_strand_id
1 'polypeptide(L)'
;MFRQPILLNGWVNGNLYVPTNEVIGILPIPSDIREHSAMASYVHATGSKQKYSFIASMQGTRKPVLPVHTTAEEQFFHSLMENDPSFSPRSGEPHWNEAVKVWNSNADIKDGIFYKLIEQLKTYYAKWKARLHIKETLSLTAEQRQSVTHLIHDQRRSLLAPTIAAKPLQLHCVSAGFLSTSNLIDKSSSNTAESSSSAQMFEASIGQPQVGPNIDHRQQIELVARQQVADQLRKRTVVNKQRKNRTCRKCAVSECPGKRRVSDCKNPCRDCGKVECPGRNSHKLHLTCQEVAGER
;
A
#
# COMPACT_ATOMS: atom_id res chain seq x y z
N MET A 1 25.53 64.43 -1.47
CA MET A 1 25.45 63.78 -2.80
C MET A 1 24.76 62.44 -2.64
N PHE A 2 23.46 62.36 -2.92
CA PHE A 2 22.72 61.10 -2.89
C PHE A 2 22.91 60.39 -4.24
N ARG A 3 23.52 59.21 -4.24
CA ARG A 3 23.59 58.35 -5.42
C ARG A 3 22.17 57.87 -5.73
N GLN A 4 21.70 58.12 -6.95
CA GLN A 4 20.42 57.62 -7.43
C GLN A 4 20.40 56.08 -7.43
N PRO A 5 19.29 55.44 -7.03
CA PRO A 5 19.16 54.00 -7.13
C PRO A 5 19.14 53.58 -8.60
N ILE A 6 19.96 52.60 -8.95
CA ILE A 6 19.96 52.00 -10.29
C ILE A 6 18.63 51.27 -10.48
N LEU A 7 17.85 51.73 -11.46
CA LEU A 7 16.66 51.02 -11.94
C LEU A 7 17.13 49.73 -12.61
N LEU A 8 17.02 48.60 -11.90
CA LEU A 8 17.20 47.26 -12.47
C LEU A 8 16.02 46.96 -13.40
N ASN A 9 16.10 47.45 -14.62
CA ASN A 9 15.15 47.13 -15.67
C ASN A 9 15.54 45.78 -16.28
N GLY A 10 14.76 44.72 -16.02
CA GLY A 10 14.90 43.44 -16.72
C GLY A 10 15.15 42.20 -15.86
N TRP A 11 15.06 42.25 -14.52
CA TRP A 11 15.06 41.02 -13.72
C TRP A 11 13.64 40.45 -13.60
N VAL A 12 13.15 39.90 -14.72
CA VAL A 12 12.03 38.95 -14.71
C VAL A 12 12.67 37.57 -14.88
N ASN A 13 12.60 36.76 -13.83
CA ASN A 13 13.03 35.36 -13.85
C ASN A 13 12.05 34.52 -14.69
N GLY A 14 11.94 34.83 -15.99
CA GLY A 14 10.88 34.34 -16.88
C GLY A 14 11.35 33.96 -18.30
N ASN A 15 12.54 34.39 -18.74
CA ASN A 15 13.01 34.18 -20.11
C ASN A 15 13.64 32.79 -20.37
N LEU A 16 13.66 31.90 -19.38
CA LEU A 16 14.15 30.51 -19.52
C LEU A 16 13.02 29.47 -19.51
N TYR A 17 11.77 29.90 -19.41
CA TYR A 17 10.61 29.01 -19.47
C TYR A 17 9.99 29.08 -20.87
N VAL A 18 9.94 27.95 -21.55
CA VAL A 18 9.15 27.80 -22.77
C VAL A 18 7.68 27.75 -22.36
N PRO A 19 6.77 28.52 -22.99
CA PRO A 19 5.35 28.33 -22.80
C PRO A 19 4.98 26.88 -23.13
N THR A 20 4.52 26.14 -22.14
CA THR A 20 4.11 24.74 -22.29
C THR A 20 2.58 24.67 -22.36
N ASN A 21 2.06 23.76 -23.19
CA ASN A 21 0.62 23.44 -23.24
C ASN A 21 0.23 22.42 -22.16
N GLU A 22 1.16 22.05 -21.27
CA GLU A 22 0.92 21.08 -20.21
C GLU A 22 0.09 21.75 -19.11
N VAL A 23 -1.12 21.26 -18.92
CA VAL A 23 -1.99 21.68 -17.83
C VAL A 23 -1.59 20.91 -16.58
N ILE A 24 -0.91 21.57 -15.65
CA ILE A 24 -0.60 21.00 -14.34
C ILE A 24 -1.84 21.18 -13.45
N GLY A 25 -2.43 20.09 -12.97
CA GLY A 25 -3.53 20.14 -12.01
C GLY A 25 -4.60 19.09 -12.22
N ILE A 26 -5.86 19.48 -12.06
CA ILE A 26 -7.01 18.60 -12.23
C ILE A 26 -7.23 18.38 -13.73
N LEU A 27 -6.94 17.15 -14.17
CA LEU A 27 -7.09 16.75 -15.55
C LEU A 27 -8.51 16.24 -15.84
N PRO A 28 -9.02 16.47 -17.06
CA PRO A 28 -10.26 15.87 -17.51
C PRO A 28 -10.11 14.35 -17.55
N ILE A 29 -11.15 13.65 -17.12
CA ILE A 29 -11.21 12.20 -17.20
C ILE A 29 -11.55 11.81 -18.65
N PRO A 30 -10.73 10.97 -19.29
CA PRO A 30 -10.98 10.47 -20.64
C PRO A 30 -12.39 9.85 -20.78
N SER A 31 -13.03 10.06 -21.94
CA SER A 31 -14.41 9.62 -22.17
C SER A 31 -14.57 8.11 -22.09
N ASP A 32 -13.58 7.36 -22.57
CA ASP A 32 -13.52 5.91 -22.44
C ASP A 32 -13.54 5.52 -20.96
N ILE A 33 -12.65 6.05 -20.12
CA ILE A 33 -12.62 5.72 -18.68
C ILE A 33 -13.93 6.09 -17.99
N ARG A 34 -14.52 7.23 -18.38
CA ARG A 34 -15.81 7.71 -17.86
C ARG A 34 -16.94 6.73 -18.16
N GLU A 35 -17.05 6.29 -19.40
CA GLU A 35 -18.06 5.31 -19.85
C GLU A 35 -17.83 3.93 -19.23
N HIS A 36 -16.59 3.45 -19.20
CA HIS A 36 -16.22 2.16 -18.60
C HIS A 36 -16.55 2.13 -17.10
N SER A 37 -16.50 3.27 -16.42
CA SER A 37 -16.79 3.40 -14.99
C SER A 37 -18.23 3.83 -14.70
N ALA A 38 -19.12 3.88 -15.70
CA ALA A 38 -20.51 4.34 -15.56
C ALA A 38 -20.65 5.73 -14.92
N MET A 39 -19.80 6.68 -15.31
CA MET A 39 -19.86 8.07 -14.87
C MET A 39 -20.58 8.94 -15.91
N ALA A 40 -21.45 9.84 -15.49
CA ALA A 40 -22.09 10.79 -16.41
C ALA A 40 -21.15 11.96 -16.75
N SER A 41 -21.31 12.52 -17.95
CA SER A 41 -20.58 13.72 -18.39
C SER A 41 -21.03 14.96 -17.63
N TYR A 42 -20.14 15.96 -17.55
CA TYR A 42 -20.46 17.23 -16.91
C TYR A 42 -21.56 17.98 -17.70
N VAL A 43 -22.55 18.52 -16.98
CA VAL A 43 -23.64 19.34 -17.54
C VAL A 43 -23.67 20.68 -16.82
N HIS A 44 -23.36 21.76 -17.54
CA HIS A 44 -23.24 23.12 -16.99
C HIS A 44 -24.53 23.61 -16.29
N ALA A 45 -25.71 23.23 -16.79
CA ALA A 45 -26.99 23.69 -16.25
C ALA A 45 -27.31 23.17 -14.84
N THR A 46 -26.78 21.99 -14.47
CA THR A 46 -27.13 21.28 -13.23
C THR A 46 -26.09 21.50 -12.11
N GLY A 47 -24.92 22.03 -12.46
CA GLY A 47 -23.73 21.99 -11.58
C GLY A 47 -23.54 23.16 -10.62
N SER A 48 -24.22 24.31 -10.80
CA SER A 48 -23.83 25.55 -10.07
C SER A 48 -24.04 25.47 -8.55
N LYS A 49 -24.96 24.62 -8.08
CA LYS A 49 -25.23 24.40 -6.63
C LYS A 49 -24.55 23.16 -6.05
N GLN A 50 -23.84 22.39 -6.87
CA GLN A 50 -23.27 21.13 -6.43
C GLN A 50 -21.97 21.34 -5.64
N LYS A 51 -21.81 20.60 -4.53
CA LYS A 51 -20.57 20.58 -3.76
C LYS A 51 -19.41 20.11 -4.65
N TYR A 52 -18.33 20.90 -4.69
CA TYR A 52 -17.16 20.69 -5.55
C TYR A 52 -17.46 20.74 -7.06
N SER A 53 -18.41 21.57 -7.49
CA SER A 53 -18.73 21.81 -8.90
C SER A 53 -17.51 22.18 -9.76
N PHE A 54 -16.56 22.94 -9.21
CA PHE A 54 -15.30 23.28 -9.87
C PHE A 54 -14.50 22.03 -10.24
N ILE A 55 -14.33 21.08 -9.32
CA ILE A 55 -13.57 19.84 -9.56
C ILE A 55 -14.29 19.00 -10.63
N ALA A 56 -15.62 18.88 -10.52
CA ALA A 56 -16.44 18.16 -11.49
C ALA A 56 -16.33 18.76 -12.91
N SER A 57 -16.34 20.09 -13.01
CA SER A 57 -16.15 20.82 -14.26
C SER A 57 -14.77 20.55 -14.87
N MET A 58 -13.72 20.60 -14.06
CA MET A 58 -12.34 20.34 -14.53
C MET A 58 -12.14 18.89 -14.96
N GLN A 59 -12.78 17.93 -14.26
CA GLN A 59 -12.73 16.51 -14.59
C GLN A 59 -13.65 16.11 -15.75
N GLY A 60 -14.58 16.97 -16.16
CA GLY A 60 -15.55 16.64 -17.21
C GLY A 60 -16.57 15.58 -16.80
N THR A 61 -16.86 15.45 -15.50
CA THR A 61 -17.82 14.49 -14.93
C THR A 61 -18.96 15.21 -14.20
N ARG A 62 -20.16 14.63 -14.17
CA ARG A 62 -21.32 15.21 -13.49
C ARG A 62 -21.08 15.43 -12.00
N LYS A 63 -20.48 14.43 -11.32
CA LYS A 63 -20.01 14.54 -9.94
C LYS A 63 -18.48 14.52 -9.91
N PRO A 64 -17.84 15.18 -8.93
CA PRO A 64 -16.39 15.10 -8.81
C PRO A 64 -15.97 13.66 -8.47
N VAL A 65 -14.82 13.25 -8.96
CA VAL A 65 -14.13 12.02 -8.59
C VAL A 65 -13.19 12.33 -7.44
N LEU A 66 -13.53 11.82 -6.26
CA LEU A 66 -12.83 12.07 -5.00
C LEU A 66 -12.55 10.74 -4.28
N PRO A 67 -11.51 10.63 -3.43
CA PRO A 67 -11.37 9.49 -2.53
C PRO A 67 -12.62 9.31 -1.64
N VAL A 68 -12.82 8.11 -1.09
CA VAL A 68 -13.87 7.88 -0.07
C VAL A 68 -13.52 8.71 1.16
N HIS A 69 -14.36 9.70 1.49
CA HIS A 69 -14.05 10.66 2.55
C HIS A 69 -15.29 11.13 3.34
N THR A 70 -16.51 10.86 2.87
CA THR A 70 -17.72 11.20 3.63
C THR A 70 -18.23 10.00 4.42
N THR A 71 -18.90 10.26 5.55
CA THR A 71 -19.53 9.21 6.36
C THR A 71 -20.62 8.46 5.57
N ALA A 72 -21.35 9.16 4.71
CA ALA A 72 -22.34 8.56 3.81
C ALA A 72 -21.70 7.58 2.82
N GLU A 73 -20.52 7.91 2.28
CA GLU A 73 -19.76 7.00 1.41
C GLU A 73 -19.20 5.80 2.19
N GLU A 74 -18.68 6.01 3.41
CA GLU A 74 -18.21 4.90 4.25
C GLU A 74 -19.35 3.91 4.53
N GLN A 75 -20.52 4.41 4.97
CA GLN A 75 -21.72 3.60 5.20
C GLN A 75 -22.20 2.90 3.91
N PHE A 76 -22.18 3.61 2.78
CA PHE A 76 -22.56 3.01 1.51
C PHE A 76 -21.60 1.88 1.11
N PHE A 77 -20.29 2.07 1.27
CA PHE A 77 -19.31 1.02 1.05
C PHE A 77 -19.55 -0.20 1.95
N HIS A 78 -19.85 0.02 3.22
CA HIS A 78 -20.22 -1.07 4.14
C HIS A 78 -21.46 -1.83 3.65
N SER A 79 -22.51 -1.12 3.24
CA SER A 79 -23.73 -1.75 2.71
C SER A 79 -23.47 -2.56 1.44
N LEU A 80 -22.56 -2.10 0.57
CA LEU A 80 -22.19 -2.81 -0.64
C LEU A 80 -21.36 -4.06 -0.33
N MET A 81 -20.46 -4.00 0.65
CA MET A 81 -19.70 -5.18 1.10
C MET A 81 -20.60 -6.28 1.65
N GLU A 82 -21.73 -5.93 2.28
CA GLU A 82 -22.67 -6.89 2.84
C GLU A 82 -23.65 -7.47 1.80
N ASN A 83 -24.11 -6.63 0.86
CA ASN A 83 -25.28 -6.97 0.03
C ASN A 83 -24.95 -7.19 -1.45
N ASP A 84 -23.83 -6.64 -1.96
CA ASP A 84 -23.54 -6.64 -3.39
C ASP A 84 -22.46 -7.69 -3.77
N PRO A 85 -22.77 -8.64 -4.68
CA PRO A 85 -21.85 -9.71 -5.04
C PRO A 85 -20.59 -9.23 -5.78
N SER A 86 -20.60 -8.02 -6.36
CA SER A 86 -19.41 -7.43 -6.98
C SER A 86 -18.39 -6.99 -5.93
N PHE A 87 -18.85 -6.61 -4.73
CA PHE A 87 -18.01 -6.22 -3.60
C PHE A 87 -17.64 -7.41 -2.71
N SER A 88 -18.50 -8.42 -2.57
CA SER A 88 -18.23 -9.63 -1.78
C SER A 88 -18.51 -10.92 -2.57
N PRO A 89 -17.63 -11.27 -3.54
CA PRO A 89 -17.77 -12.55 -4.23
C PRO A 89 -17.58 -13.72 -3.27
N ARG A 90 -18.22 -14.86 -3.56
CA ARG A 90 -18.13 -16.09 -2.75
C ARG A 90 -16.69 -16.54 -2.47
N SER A 91 -15.75 -16.16 -3.33
CA SER A 91 -14.33 -16.39 -3.15
C SER A 91 -13.53 -15.28 -3.81
N GLY A 92 -12.49 -14.81 -3.14
CA GLY A 92 -11.50 -13.89 -3.74
C GLY A 92 -11.68 -12.42 -3.40
N GLU A 93 -11.12 -11.57 -4.27
CA GLU A 93 -11.20 -10.11 -4.18
C GLU A 93 -12.43 -9.57 -4.92
N PRO A 94 -12.91 -8.36 -4.57
CA PRO A 94 -14.00 -7.70 -5.29
C PRO A 94 -13.77 -7.60 -6.80
N HIS A 95 -14.85 -7.75 -7.58
CA HIS A 95 -14.84 -7.54 -9.03
C HIS A 95 -14.83 -6.04 -9.33
N TRP A 96 -13.64 -5.42 -9.25
CA TRP A 96 -13.50 -3.96 -9.26
C TRP A 96 -14.14 -3.24 -10.45
N ASN A 97 -14.10 -3.84 -11.64
CA ASN A 97 -14.68 -3.24 -12.85
C ASN A 97 -16.21 -3.13 -12.74
N GLU A 98 -16.86 -4.12 -12.13
CA GLU A 98 -18.32 -4.13 -11.91
C GLU A 98 -18.68 -3.30 -10.69
N ALA A 99 -17.90 -3.44 -9.61
CA ALA A 99 -18.07 -2.70 -8.37
C ALA A 99 -18.05 -1.17 -8.58
N VAL A 100 -17.14 -0.67 -9.43
CA VAL A 100 -17.10 0.76 -9.78
C VAL A 100 -18.35 1.19 -10.54
N LYS A 101 -18.83 0.38 -11.48
CA LYS A 101 -20.06 0.68 -12.21
C LYS A 101 -21.26 0.75 -11.28
N VAL A 102 -21.40 -0.23 -10.38
CA VAL A 102 -22.45 -0.25 -9.35
C VAL A 102 -22.35 1.00 -8.47
N TRP A 103 -21.14 1.33 -7.99
CA TRP A 103 -20.91 2.51 -7.17
C TRP A 103 -21.34 3.79 -7.88
N ASN A 104 -20.82 4.03 -9.09
CA ASN A 104 -21.02 5.29 -9.80
C ASN A 104 -22.47 5.43 -10.29
N SER A 105 -23.12 4.34 -10.68
CA SER A 105 -24.55 4.33 -11.02
C SER A 105 -25.43 4.72 -9.82
N ASN A 106 -25.08 4.25 -8.62
CA ASN A 106 -25.75 4.67 -7.39
C ASN A 106 -25.39 6.10 -6.99
N ALA A 107 -24.16 6.54 -7.26
CA ALA A 107 -23.73 7.91 -7.02
C ALA A 107 -24.51 8.91 -7.87
N ASP A 108 -25.01 8.52 -9.05
CA ASP A 108 -25.88 9.38 -9.87
C ASP A 108 -27.26 9.64 -9.25
N ILE A 109 -27.76 8.69 -8.46
CA ILE A 109 -29.09 8.72 -7.84
C ILE A 109 -29.02 9.33 -6.44
N LYS A 110 -28.00 8.97 -5.65
CA LYS A 110 -27.88 9.34 -4.24
C LYS A 110 -27.09 10.63 -4.07
N ASP A 111 -27.61 11.54 -3.26
CA ASP A 111 -26.89 12.73 -2.84
C ASP A 111 -25.86 12.42 -1.75
N GLY A 112 -24.76 13.18 -1.73
CA GLY A 112 -23.65 12.98 -0.78
C GLY A 112 -22.66 11.87 -1.12
N ILE A 113 -22.89 11.13 -2.21
CA ILE A 113 -21.97 10.13 -2.77
C ILE A 113 -21.33 10.69 -4.03
N PHE A 114 -20.00 10.61 -4.10
CA PHE A 114 -19.21 11.08 -5.24
C PHE A 114 -18.73 9.90 -6.10
N TYR A 115 -18.34 10.21 -7.34
CA TYR A 115 -17.80 9.20 -8.23
C TYR A 115 -16.45 8.68 -7.73
N LYS A 116 -16.16 7.42 -8.07
CA LYS A 116 -14.93 6.73 -7.73
C LYS A 116 -14.33 6.07 -8.96
N LEU A 117 -13.00 6.04 -8.98
CA LEU A 117 -12.23 5.19 -9.87
C LEU A 117 -11.86 3.87 -9.18
N ILE A 118 -11.43 2.90 -9.99
CA ILE A 118 -11.00 1.57 -9.54
C ILE A 118 -9.91 1.68 -8.48
N GLU A 119 -8.93 2.54 -8.73
CA GLU A 119 -7.77 2.77 -7.89
C GLU A 119 -8.21 3.30 -6.52
N GLN A 120 -9.15 4.24 -6.49
CA GLN A 120 -9.66 4.83 -5.25
C GLN A 120 -10.40 3.79 -4.40
N LEU A 121 -11.24 2.95 -5.02
CA LEU A 121 -11.92 1.88 -4.30
C LEU A 121 -10.95 0.81 -3.80
N LYS A 122 -9.93 0.43 -4.59
CA LYS A 122 -8.88 -0.50 -4.16
C LYS A 122 -8.09 0.03 -2.97
N THR A 123 -7.68 1.31 -3.01
CA THR A 123 -6.97 1.95 -1.91
C THR A 123 -7.83 1.99 -0.65
N TYR A 124 -9.11 2.36 -0.78
CA TYR A 124 -10.02 2.38 0.36
C TYR A 124 -10.28 0.98 0.93
N TYR A 125 -10.44 -0.02 0.07
CA TYR A 125 -10.60 -1.41 0.48
C TYR A 125 -9.39 -1.95 1.25
N ALA A 126 -8.17 -1.66 0.79
CA ALA A 126 -6.96 -2.05 1.51
C ALA A 126 -6.94 -1.43 2.93
N LYS A 127 -7.30 -0.16 3.05
CA LYS A 127 -7.43 0.55 4.33
C LYS A 127 -8.52 -0.07 5.21
N TRP A 128 -9.67 -0.39 4.63
CA TRP A 128 -10.79 -1.04 5.32
C TRP A 128 -10.40 -2.42 5.84
N LYS A 129 -9.72 -3.23 5.03
CA LYS A 129 -9.23 -4.57 5.41
C LYS A 129 -8.21 -4.50 6.53
N ALA A 130 -7.29 -3.55 6.48
CA ALA A 130 -6.36 -3.29 7.58
C ALA A 130 -7.09 -2.92 8.87
N ARG A 131 -8.11 -2.04 8.80
CA ARG A 131 -8.95 -1.69 9.96
C ARG A 131 -9.68 -2.91 10.52
N LEU A 132 -10.19 -3.80 9.68
CA LEU A 132 -10.81 -5.05 10.11
C LEU A 132 -9.82 -5.98 10.82
N HIS A 133 -8.64 -6.21 10.23
CA HIS A 133 -7.59 -7.04 10.85
C HIS A 133 -7.16 -6.47 12.21
N ILE A 134 -7.06 -5.14 12.33
CA ILE A 134 -6.79 -4.48 13.61
C ILE A 134 -7.90 -4.77 14.60
N LYS A 135 -9.17 -4.58 14.23
CA LYS A 135 -10.31 -4.88 15.12
C LYS A 135 -10.32 -6.33 15.58
N GLU A 136 -10.09 -7.26 14.68
CA GLU A 136 -10.00 -8.70 14.99
C GLU A 136 -8.84 -8.98 15.95
N THR A 137 -7.64 -8.46 15.67
CA THR A 137 -6.47 -8.63 16.54
C THR A 137 -6.72 -8.04 17.93
N LEU A 138 -7.35 -6.86 18.00
CA LEU A 138 -7.72 -6.23 19.27
C LEU A 138 -8.73 -7.11 20.03
N SER A 139 -9.72 -7.70 19.34
CA SER A 139 -10.68 -8.61 19.95
C SER A 139 -10.00 -9.88 20.50
N LEU A 140 -9.12 -10.50 19.72
CA LEU A 140 -8.40 -11.72 20.11
C LEU A 140 -7.42 -11.51 21.26
N THR A 141 -6.85 -10.30 21.37
CA THR A 141 -5.87 -9.95 22.41
C THR A 141 -6.49 -9.21 23.59
N ALA A 142 -7.82 -9.13 23.67
CA ALA A 142 -8.51 -8.32 24.67
C ALA A 142 -8.14 -8.72 26.11
N GLU A 143 -8.16 -10.02 26.42
CA GLU A 143 -7.86 -10.55 27.76
C GLU A 143 -6.39 -10.31 28.14
N GLN A 144 -5.44 -10.58 27.24
CA GLN A 144 -4.02 -10.36 27.51
C GLN A 144 -3.69 -8.88 27.65
N ARG A 145 -4.38 -8.00 26.90
CA ARG A 145 -4.19 -6.55 27.02
C ARG A 145 -4.82 -5.99 28.29
N GLN A 146 -5.80 -6.65 28.88
CA GLN A 146 -6.45 -6.18 30.10
C GLN A 146 -5.49 -6.14 31.29
N SER A 147 -4.64 -7.16 31.47
CA SER A 147 -3.64 -7.17 32.54
C SER A 147 -2.62 -6.03 32.41
N VAL A 148 -2.14 -5.80 31.19
CA VAL A 148 -1.24 -4.68 30.87
C VAL A 148 -1.93 -3.34 31.08
N THR A 149 -3.19 -3.23 30.68
CA THR A 149 -3.98 -2.00 30.86
C THR A 149 -4.16 -1.68 32.34
N HIS A 150 -4.46 -2.67 33.18
CA HIS A 150 -4.53 -2.49 34.63
C HIS A 150 -3.19 -2.04 35.22
N LEU A 151 -2.07 -2.62 34.77
CA LEU A 151 -0.74 -2.25 35.26
C LEU A 151 -0.34 -0.82 34.85
N ILE A 152 -0.69 -0.38 33.65
CA ILE A 152 -0.39 0.98 33.17
C ILE A 152 -1.21 2.03 33.92
N HIS A 153 -2.48 1.73 34.22
CA HIS A 153 -3.40 2.65 34.89
C HIS A 153 -3.38 2.54 36.43
N ASP A 154 -2.50 1.70 37.00
CA ASP A 154 -2.32 1.63 38.44
C ASP A 154 -1.73 2.96 38.97
N GLN A 155 -2.47 3.63 39.86
CA GLN A 155 -2.04 4.88 40.49
C GLN A 155 -0.74 4.72 41.30
N ARG A 156 -0.47 3.52 41.80
CA ARG A 156 0.75 3.23 42.57
C ARG A 156 2.01 3.22 41.70
N ARG A 157 1.86 3.15 40.37
CA ARG A 157 2.97 3.22 39.42
C ARG A 157 3.76 4.52 39.54
N SER A 158 3.09 5.62 39.85
CA SER A 158 3.73 6.93 40.05
C SER A 158 4.60 6.99 41.31
N LEU A 159 4.32 6.15 42.32
CA LEU A 159 5.13 6.06 43.54
C LEU A 159 6.48 5.38 43.31
N LEU A 160 6.56 4.51 42.29
CA LEU A 160 7.77 3.79 41.89
C LEU A 160 8.52 4.48 40.74
N ALA A 161 8.02 5.62 40.27
CA ALA A 161 8.70 6.38 39.23
C ALA A 161 10.01 6.96 39.79
N PRO A 162 11.16 6.73 39.13
CA PRO A 162 12.43 7.30 39.57
C PRO A 162 12.31 8.82 39.60
N THR A 163 12.83 9.44 40.66
CA THR A 163 12.84 10.90 40.79
C THR A 163 13.71 11.48 39.68
N ILE A 164 13.08 12.00 38.64
CA ILE A 164 13.78 12.70 37.57
C ILE A 164 14.17 14.07 38.13
N ALA A 165 15.47 14.36 38.15
CA ALA A 165 15.94 15.71 38.44
C ALA A 165 15.31 16.64 37.40
N ALA A 166 14.42 17.53 37.86
CA ALA A 166 13.80 18.52 36.99
C ALA A 166 14.91 19.40 36.42
N LYS A 167 15.24 19.19 35.14
CA LYS A 167 16.16 20.06 34.44
C LYS A 167 15.48 21.42 34.39
N PRO A 168 16.06 22.48 34.99
CA PRO A 168 15.46 23.80 34.94
C PRO A 168 15.23 24.15 33.47
N LEU A 169 14.00 24.54 33.14
CA LEU A 169 13.65 24.98 31.79
C LEU A 169 14.51 26.20 31.46
N GLN A 170 15.56 25.96 30.69
CA GLN A 170 16.41 27.03 30.21
C GLN A 170 15.63 27.74 29.11
N LEU A 171 14.98 28.84 29.46
CA LEU A 171 14.34 29.73 28.49
C LEU A 171 15.43 30.21 27.53
N HIS A 172 15.36 29.78 26.27
CA HIS A 172 16.23 30.29 25.23
C HIS A 172 15.88 31.76 24.99
N CYS A 173 16.61 32.66 25.66
CA CYS A 173 16.57 34.08 25.36
C CYS A 173 17.45 34.31 24.12
N VAL A 174 16.81 34.62 22.99
CA VAL A 174 17.51 35.06 21.78
C VAL A 174 18.01 36.47 22.03
N SER A 175 19.28 36.60 22.43
CA SER A 175 19.92 37.88 22.77
C SER A 175 20.25 38.73 21.53
N ALA A 176 20.44 38.10 20.36
CA ALA A 176 20.70 38.80 19.11
C ALA A 176 20.20 38.01 17.89
N GLY A 177 19.73 38.73 16.88
CA GLY A 177 19.35 38.19 15.57
C GLY A 177 20.56 37.99 14.63
N PHE A 178 20.29 37.31 13.52
CA PHE A 178 21.18 36.90 12.42
C PHE A 178 22.61 37.48 12.41
N LEU A 179 23.59 36.58 12.54
CA LEU A 179 24.99 36.88 12.20
C LEU A 179 25.07 37.19 10.69
N SER A 180 25.59 38.37 10.36
CA SER A 180 25.91 38.70 8.97
C SER A 180 26.94 37.72 8.44
N THR A 181 26.57 37.00 7.38
CA THR A 181 27.45 36.10 6.62
C THR A 181 28.46 36.93 5.82
N SER A 182 29.38 37.55 6.52
CA SER A 182 30.59 38.13 5.94
C SER A 182 31.74 37.59 6.77
N ASN A 183 32.15 36.36 6.45
CA ASN A 183 33.47 35.75 6.67
C ASN A 183 33.38 34.20 6.60
N LEU A 184 32.78 33.67 5.53
CA LEU A 184 32.99 32.28 5.11
C LEU A 184 34.06 32.26 4.02
N ILE A 185 35.28 32.67 4.35
CA ILE A 185 36.47 32.33 3.57
C ILE A 185 37.60 32.07 4.57
N ASP A 186 38.22 30.90 4.42
CA ASP A 186 39.46 30.42 5.05
C ASP A 186 39.41 29.79 6.44
N LYS A 187 39.07 28.49 6.48
CA LYS A 187 40.09 27.44 6.65
C LYS A 187 39.48 26.04 6.52
N SER A 188 39.77 25.43 5.39
CA SER A 188 39.59 24.00 5.12
C SER A 188 40.88 23.24 5.45
N SER A 189 40.70 21.99 5.91
CA SER A 189 41.69 20.89 6.00
C SER A 189 42.50 20.87 7.31
N SER A 190 42.45 19.81 8.13
CA SER A 190 42.50 18.39 7.78
C SER A 190 41.80 17.45 8.78
N ASN A 191 41.01 16.52 8.21
CA ASN A 191 40.82 15.06 8.45
C ASN A 191 40.70 14.53 9.90
N THR A 192 39.75 13.66 10.26
CA THR A 192 39.49 12.31 9.69
C THR A 192 38.13 11.72 10.12
N ALA A 193 37.52 10.99 9.16
CA ALA A 193 36.81 9.70 9.24
C ALA A 193 35.47 9.49 10.00
N GLU A 194 34.51 8.97 9.21
CA GLU A 194 33.53 7.89 9.49
C GLU A 194 32.31 8.21 10.38
N SER A 195 31.09 8.26 9.81
CA SER A 195 30.18 7.16 9.40
C SER A 195 29.17 6.78 10.50
N SER A 196 27.89 7.00 10.17
CA SER A 196 26.73 6.13 10.41
C SER A 196 26.50 5.53 11.81
N SER A 197 25.35 5.90 12.39
CA SER A 197 24.41 5.07 13.18
C SER A 197 24.95 4.27 14.37
N SER A 198 24.29 4.36 15.53
CA SER A 198 23.80 3.19 16.32
C SER A 198 23.51 3.57 17.77
N ALA A 199 22.46 2.93 18.28
CA ALA A 199 22.12 2.85 19.69
C ALA A 199 23.23 2.19 20.53
N GLN A 200 23.44 2.69 21.75
CA GLN A 200 24.07 1.97 22.85
C GLN A 200 23.20 2.28 24.09
N MET A 201 22.47 1.32 24.67
CA MET A 201 22.93 0.19 25.49
C MET A 201 23.80 0.66 26.66
N PHE A 202 23.17 0.84 27.83
CA PHE A 202 23.87 0.94 29.11
C PHE A 202 23.68 -0.39 29.83
N GLU A 203 24.82 -1.00 30.11
CA GLU A 203 25.02 -2.25 30.82
C GLU A 203 25.02 -1.95 32.33
N ALA A 204 24.23 -2.68 33.12
CA ALA A 204 24.33 -2.65 34.57
C ALA A 204 24.28 -4.08 35.10
N SER A 205 25.44 -4.56 35.55
CA SER A 205 25.61 -5.79 36.32
C SER A 205 24.80 -5.74 37.60
N ILE A 206 24.04 -6.79 37.90
CA ILE A 206 23.44 -7.05 39.21
C ILE A 206 24.00 -8.38 39.72
N GLY A 207 24.69 -8.30 40.87
CA GLY A 207 24.95 -9.45 41.73
C GLY A 207 23.68 -9.87 42.48
N GLN A 208 23.43 -11.17 42.51
CA GLN A 208 22.47 -11.89 43.35
C GLN A 208 22.96 -11.97 44.82
N PRO A 209 22.12 -12.24 45.86
CA PRO A 209 21.26 -13.45 45.98
C PRO A 209 19.85 -13.29 46.64
N GLN A 210 18.79 -13.98 46.14
CA GLN A 210 18.10 -15.21 46.68
C GLN A 210 17.00 -14.89 47.76
N VAL A 211 15.79 -15.47 47.91
CA VAL A 211 15.09 -16.73 47.51
C VAL A 211 13.55 -16.51 47.53
N GLY A 212 12.80 -17.15 46.62
CA GLY A 212 11.33 -17.38 46.69
C GLY A 212 10.74 -17.75 45.32
N PRO A 213 9.77 -18.68 45.17
CA PRO A 213 9.50 -19.39 43.92
C PRO A 213 8.66 -18.53 42.96
N ASN A 214 9.32 -17.55 42.34
CA ASN A 214 8.70 -16.73 41.32
C ASN A 214 8.92 -17.43 39.98
N ILE A 215 7.87 -18.09 39.48
CA ILE A 215 7.85 -18.62 38.11
C ILE A 215 8.13 -17.43 37.20
N ASP A 216 9.31 -17.44 36.60
CA ASP A 216 9.89 -16.30 35.89
C ASP A 216 9.04 -15.98 34.65
N HIS A 217 8.00 -15.17 34.84
CA HIS A 217 7.10 -14.71 33.78
C HIS A 217 7.86 -14.06 32.63
N ARG A 218 9.05 -13.50 32.90
CA ARG A 218 9.90 -12.94 31.86
C ARG A 218 10.44 -14.02 30.92
N GLN A 219 10.83 -15.18 31.47
CA GLN A 219 11.24 -16.34 30.67
C GLN A 219 10.06 -16.94 29.90
N GLN A 220 8.86 -16.99 30.49
CA GLN A 220 7.66 -17.42 29.77
C GLN A 220 7.28 -16.48 28.62
N ILE A 221 7.33 -15.16 28.84
CA ILE A 221 7.05 -14.16 27.81
C ILE A 221 8.10 -14.25 26.69
N GLU A 222 9.37 -14.43 27.04
CA GLU A 222 10.44 -14.58 26.06
C GLU A 222 10.31 -15.88 25.26
N LEU A 223 9.91 -16.98 25.91
CA LEU A 223 9.66 -18.27 25.27
C LEU A 223 8.48 -18.18 24.30
N VAL A 224 7.37 -17.54 24.70
CA VAL A 224 6.20 -17.32 23.85
C VAL A 224 6.53 -16.38 22.68
N ALA A 225 7.30 -15.31 22.93
CA ALA A 225 7.74 -14.42 21.87
C ALA A 225 8.64 -15.14 20.85
N ARG A 226 9.58 -15.97 21.32
CA ARG A 226 10.43 -16.82 20.46
C ARG A 226 9.60 -17.84 19.68
N GLN A 227 8.58 -18.42 20.30
CA GLN A 227 7.70 -19.39 19.66
C GLN A 227 6.82 -18.74 18.58
N GLN A 228 6.29 -17.55 18.83
CA GLN A 228 5.52 -16.77 17.85
C GLN A 228 6.37 -16.28 16.68
N VAL A 229 7.61 -15.85 16.94
CA VAL A 229 8.57 -15.50 15.88
C VAL A 229 8.95 -16.74 15.07
N ALA A 230 9.18 -17.89 15.70
CA ALA A 230 9.45 -19.15 15.01
C ALA A 230 8.27 -19.61 14.14
N ASP A 231 7.03 -19.48 14.62
CA ASP A 231 5.83 -19.83 13.86
C ASP A 231 5.54 -18.84 12.72
N GLN A 232 5.82 -17.55 12.91
CA GLN A 232 5.77 -16.57 11.81
C GLN A 232 6.82 -16.85 10.74
N LEU A 233 8.04 -17.23 11.15
CA LEU A 233 9.10 -17.62 10.21
C LEU A 233 8.76 -18.92 9.47
N ARG A 234 8.12 -19.90 10.13
CA ARG A 234 7.59 -21.12 9.48
C ARG A 234 6.44 -20.83 8.51
N LYS A 235 5.60 -19.83 8.78
CA LYS A 235 4.55 -19.39 7.84
C LYS A 235 5.10 -18.51 6.70
N ARG A 236 6.24 -17.83 6.92
CA ARG A 236 6.93 -16.99 5.92
C ARG A 236 8.02 -17.70 5.13
N THR A 237 8.39 -18.94 5.46
CA THR A 237 9.07 -19.79 4.49
C THR A 237 8.08 -20.06 3.38
N VAL A 238 8.11 -19.16 2.39
CA VAL A 238 7.67 -19.42 1.04
C VAL A 238 8.38 -20.71 0.69
N VAL A 239 7.65 -21.83 0.77
CA VAL A 239 8.10 -23.08 0.17
C VAL A 239 8.27 -22.70 -1.28
N ASN A 240 9.51 -22.42 -1.66
CA ASN A 240 9.90 -22.15 -3.02
C ASN A 240 9.69 -23.48 -3.73
N LYS A 241 8.43 -23.78 -4.09
CA LYS A 241 8.06 -24.99 -4.82
C LYS A 241 8.88 -24.91 -6.07
N GLN A 242 9.97 -25.68 -6.11
CA GLN A 242 10.82 -25.77 -7.28
C GLN A 242 9.89 -26.03 -8.46
N ARG A 243 9.90 -25.13 -9.44
CA ARG A 243 9.04 -25.23 -10.61
C ARG A 243 9.33 -26.59 -11.24
N LYS A 244 8.33 -27.47 -11.31
CA LYS A 244 8.49 -28.80 -11.92
C LYS A 244 9.08 -28.61 -13.32
N ASN A 245 10.13 -29.38 -13.64
CA ASN A 245 10.80 -29.30 -14.94
C ASN A 245 9.77 -29.51 -16.07
N ARG A 246 9.80 -28.61 -17.06
CA ARG A 246 8.87 -28.68 -18.20
C ARG A 246 9.20 -29.90 -19.05
N THR A 247 8.20 -30.71 -19.33
CA THR A 247 8.28 -31.85 -20.26
C THR A 247 7.68 -31.47 -21.62
N CYS A 248 8.11 -32.15 -22.69
CA CYS A 248 7.53 -31.95 -24.01
C CYS A 248 6.03 -32.31 -24.03
N ARG A 249 5.19 -31.44 -24.59
CA ARG A 249 3.73 -31.65 -24.66
C ARG A 249 3.28 -32.75 -25.61
N LYS A 250 4.20 -33.27 -26.43
CA LYS A 250 3.95 -34.36 -27.39
C LYS A 250 4.40 -35.71 -26.85
N CYS A 251 5.64 -35.82 -26.36
CA CYS A 251 6.24 -37.09 -25.92
C CYS A 251 6.44 -37.22 -24.40
N ALA A 252 6.16 -36.17 -23.62
CA ALA A 252 6.31 -36.11 -22.16
C ALA A 252 7.74 -36.32 -21.61
N VAL A 253 8.77 -36.35 -22.46
CA VAL A 253 10.18 -36.44 -22.04
C VAL A 253 10.72 -35.07 -21.59
N SER A 254 11.45 -35.04 -20.48
CA SER A 254 12.04 -33.83 -19.85
C SER A 254 13.22 -33.24 -20.63
N GLU A 255 14.00 -34.10 -21.29
CA GLU A 255 15.19 -33.71 -22.05
C GLU A 255 14.93 -33.49 -23.54
N CYS A 256 13.70 -33.71 -24.00
CA CYS A 256 13.37 -33.54 -25.40
C CYS A 256 13.48 -32.07 -25.83
N PRO A 257 14.12 -31.74 -26.98
CA PRO A 257 14.15 -30.37 -27.53
C PRO A 257 12.73 -29.82 -27.74
N GLY A 258 11.77 -30.73 -27.98
CA GLY A 258 10.34 -30.50 -28.03
C GLY A 258 9.70 -29.83 -26.80
N LYS A 259 10.42 -29.68 -25.69
CA LYS A 259 9.97 -28.93 -24.49
C LYS A 259 9.88 -27.43 -24.72
N ARG A 260 10.63 -26.89 -25.69
CA ARG A 260 10.57 -25.49 -26.10
C ARG A 260 9.51 -25.27 -27.17
N ARG A 261 9.54 -26.08 -28.23
CA ARG A 261 8.61 -26.01 -29.36
C ARG A 261 8.32 -27.42 -29.89
N VAL A 262 7.04 -27.76 -30.08
CA VAL A 262 6.64 -29.15 -30.45
C VAL A 262 7.17 -29.56 -31.84
N SER A 263 7.41 -28.60 -32.74
CA SER A 263 8.05 -28.83 -34.05
C SER A 263 9.40 -29.54 -33.95
N ASP A 264 10.12 -29.34 -32.85
CA ASP A 264 11.47 -29.83 -32.67
C ASP A 264 11.47 -31.25 -32.07
N CYS A 265 10.29 -31.79 -31.75
CA CYS A 265 10.11 -33.12 -31.20
C CYS A 265 10.04 -34.19 -32.29
N LYS A 266 11.07 -35.02 -32.40
CA LYS A 266 11.11 -36.18 -33.32
C LYS A 266 10.46 -37.45 -32.75
N ASN A 267 10.13 -37.46 -31.46
CA ASN A 267 9.55 -38.64 -30.80
C ASN A 267 8.06 -38.81 -31.16
N PRO A 268 7.56 -40.05 -31.19
CA PRO A 268 6.13 -40.31 -31.32
C PRO A 268 5.34 -39.67 -30.18
N CYS A 269 4.10 -39.26 -30.46
CA CYS A 269 3.23 -38.71 -29.44
C CYS A 269 2.87 -39.77 -28.39
N ARG A 270 2.87 -39.38 -27.12
CA ARG A 270 2.49 -40.25 -26.00
C ARG A 270 1.05 -40.76 -26.12
N ASP A 271 0.15 -39.94 -26.67
CA ASP A 271 -1.28 -40.26 -26.68
C ASP A 271 -1.70 -41.02 -27.94
N CYS A 272 -1.20 -40.64 -29.13
CA CYS A 272 -1.63 -41.24 -30.41
C CYS A 272 -0.53 -42.00 -31.17
N GLY A 273 0.71 -42.04 -30.67
CA GLY A 273 1.84 -42.72 -31.33
C GLY A 273 2.37 -42.06 -32.61
N LYS A 274 1.67 -41.06 -33.17
CA LYS A 274 2.06 -40.42 -34.44
C LYS A 274 3.21 -39.43 -34.26
N VAL A 275 4.15 -39.42 -35.22
CA VAL A 275 5.27 -38.48 -35.27
C VAL A 275 4.83 -37.10 -35.75
N GLU A 276 3.77 -36.99 -36.56
CA GLU A 276 3.25 -35.69 -37.04
C GLU A 276 2.12 -35.14 -36.15
N CYS A 277 2.18 -35.41 -34.85
CA CYS A 277 1.17 -34.93 -33.92
C CYS A 277 1.53 -33.56 -33.31
N PRO A 278 0.58 -32.60 -33.22
CA PRO A 278 0.79 -31.32 -32.55
C PRO A 278 0.89 -31.44 -31.01
N GLY A 279 0.59 -32.62 -30.44
CA GLY A 279 0.61 -32.88 -29.01
C GLY A 279 -0.60 -32.28 -28.27
N ARG A 280 -0.53 -32.23 -26.93
CA ARG A 280 -1.61 -31.68 -26.09
C ARG A 280 -1.63 -30.16 -26.07
N ASN A 281 -2.82 -29.58 -25.85
CA ASN A 281 -3.01 -28.13 -25.70
C ASN A 281 -2.45 -27.63 -24.34
N SER A 282 -1.68 -26.52 -24.34
CA SER A 282 -1.17 -25.87 -23.11
C SER A 282 -2.26 -25.55 -22.11
N HIS A 283 -3.39 -25.05 -22.63
CA HIS A 283 -4.44 -24.43 -21.85
C HIS A 283 -5.42 -25.46 -21.32
N LYS A 284 -5.41 -26.67 -21.91
CA LYS A 284 -6.29 -27.79 -21.56
C LYS A 284 -5.45 -29.08 -21.43
N LEU A 285 -4.57 -29.16 -20.42
CA LEU A 285 -3.64 -30.30 -20.22
C LEU A 285 -4.35 -31.64 -19.93
N HIS A 286 -5.61 -31.59 -19.50
CA HIS A 286 -6.46 -32.76 -19.25
C HIS A 286 -6.93 -33.43 -20.55
N LEU A 287 -6.95 -32.71 -21.68
CA LEU A 287 -7.34 -33.25 -22.97
C LEU A 287 -6.17 -33.95 -23.65
N THR A 288 -6.48 -35.07 -24.30
CA THR A 288 -5.56 -35.85 -25.13
C THR A 288 -5.32 -35.17 -26.48
N CYS A 289 -4.25 -35.56 -27.17
CA CYS A 289 -3.96 -34.99 -28.49
C CYS A 289 -5.03 -35.27 -29.57
N GLN A 290 -5.90 -36.27 -29.37
CA GLN A 290 -6.97 -36.62 -30.31
C GLN A 290 -8.18 -35.70 -30.15
N GLU A 291 -8.56 -35.40 -28.91
CA GLU A 291 -9.66 -34.48 -28.60
C GLU A 291 -9.37 -33.06 -29.08
N VAL A 292 -8.10 -32.65 -29.06
CA VAL A 292 -7.64 -31.35 -29.56
C VAL A 292 -7.64 -31.29 -31.10
N ALA A 293 -7.47 -32.43 -31.78
CA ALA A 293 -7.45 -32.50 -33.24
C ALA A 293 -8.87 -32.49 -33.86
N GLY A 294 -9.90 -32.89 -33.10
CA GLY A 294 -11.30 -32.86 -33.55
C GLY A 294 -12.00 -31.51 -33.41
N GLU A 295 -11.41 -30.53 -32.73
CA GLU A 295 -11.93 -29.16 -32.58
C GLU A 295 -11.41 -28.19 -33.67
N ARG A 296 -10.73 -28.68 -34.71
CA ARG A 296 -10.18 -27.86 -35.81
C ARG A 296 -10.85 -28.13 -37.14
#